data_AF-A0A538RF85-F1
#
_entry.id   AF-A0A538RF85-F1
#
_cell.length_a   1.000
_cell.length_b   1.000
_cell.length_c   1.000
_cell.angle_alpha   90.00
_cell.angle_beta   90.00
_cell.angle_gamma   90.00
#
_symmetry.space_group_name_H-M   'P 1'
#
loop_
_entity.id
_entity.type
_entity.pdbx_description
1 polymer ?
#
loop_
_entity_poly.entity_id
_entity_poly.type
_entity_poly.pdbx_seq_one_letter_code
_entity_poly.pdbx_strand_id
1 'polypeptide(L)' 'MVSVTRRQFLQFSAVSAAGLGASSLATLGFSPTQVLAEVREYKLARTTETRNTCPYCSVGCGLLMYSLGDKAKNAPA' A
#
# COMPACT_ATOMS: atom_id res chain seq x y z
N MET A 1 11.89 30.45 -44.04
CA MET A 1 11.53 30.57 -42.61
C MET A 1 10.26 29.78 -42.37
N VAL A 2 10.31 28.73 -41.56
CA VAL A 2 9.11 27.93 -41.23
C VAL A 2 8.14 28.81 -40.45
N SER A 3 6.97 29.09 -41.01
CA SER A 3 5.92 29.88 -40.35
C SER A 3 5.19 28.99 -39.35
N VAL A 4 5.41 29.20 -38.06
CA VAL A 4 4.64 28.50 -37.01
C VAL A 4 3.31 29.21 -36.84
N THR A 5 2.22 28.52 -37.14
CA THR A 5 0.88 29.05 -36.88
C THR A 5 0.57 28.99 -35.38
N ARG A 6 -0.26 29.92 -34.87
CA ARG A 6 -0.67 29.93 -33.44
C ARG A 6 -1.20 28.58 -32.97
N ARG A 7 -1.91 27.86 -33.85
CA ARG A 7 -2.45 26.52 -33.56
C ARG A 7 -1.35 25.48 -33.37
N GLN A 8 -0.31 25.48 -34.23
CA GLN A 8 0.84 24.59 -34.06
C GLN A 8 1.59 24.88 -32.75
N PHE A 9 1.79 26.15 -32.40
CA PHE A 9 2.43 26.51 -31.13
C PHE A 9 1.68 25.95 -29.92
N LEU A 10 0.35 26.07 -29.90
CA LEU A 10 -0.49 25.53 -28.83
C LEU A 10 -0.49 23.99 -28.79
N GLN A 11 -0.39 23.33 -29.95
CA GLN A 11 -0.28 21.87 -30.00
C GLN A 11 1.06 21.38 -29.44
N PHE A 12 2.16 22.02 -29.82
CA PHE A 12 3.48 21.66 -29.30
C PHE A 12 3.61 21.92 -27.79
N SER A 13 3.06 23.03 -27.30
CA SER A 13 3.10 23.32 -25.85
C SER A 13 2.25 22.34 -25.03
N ALA A 14 1.09 21.93 -25.53
CA ALA A 14 0.24 20.94 -24.88
C ALA A 14 0.92 19.57 -24.76
N VAL A 15 1.56 19.10 -25.84
CA VAL A 15 2.32 17.83 -25.83
C VAL A 15 3.51 17.91 -24.86
N SER A 16 4.19 19.05 -24.82
CA SER A 16 5.34 19.27 -23.91
C SER A 16 4.90 19.25 -22.45
N ALA A 17 3.79 19.93 -22.12
CA ALA A 17 3.23 19.94 -20.77
C ALA A 17 2.76 18.56 -20.32
N ALA A 18 2.13 17.78 -21.22
CA ALA A 18 1.72 16.41 -20.93
C ALA A 18 2.92 15.48 -20.68
N GLY A 19 3.99 15.60 -21.47
CA GLY A 19 5.21 14.82 -21.29
C GLY A 19 5.93 15.11 -19.97
N LEU A 20 6.03 16.40 -19.60
CA LEU A 20 6.59 16.82 -18.31
C LEU A 20 5.70 16.38 -17.13
N GLY A 21 4.38 16.50 -17.26
CA GLY A 21 3.42 16.06 -16.25
C GLY A 21 3.43 14.54 -16.04
N ALA A 22 3.51 13.75 -17.10
CA ALA A 22 3.61 12.29 -17.00
C ALA A 22 4.92 11.87 -16.32
N SER A 23 6.03 12.53 -16.65
CA SER A 23 7.34 12.25 -16.05
C SER A 23 7.39 12.63 -14.58
N SER A 24 6.80 13.77 -14.21
CA SER A 24 6.75 14.21 -12.80
C SER A 24 5.86 13.31 -11.95
N LEU A 25 4.73 12.83 -12.49
CA LEU A 25 3.87 11.84 -11.83
C LEU A 25 4.64 10.55 -11.49
N ALA A 26 5.49 10.06 -12.40
CA ALA A 26 6.35 8.90 -12.12
C ALA A 26 7.37 9.20 -11.01
N THR A 27 8.06 10.35 -11.06
CA THR A 27 9.05 10.72 -10.03
C THR A 27 8.43 11.01 -8.66
N LEU A 28 7.19 11.50 -8.62
CA LEU A 28 6.45 11.79 -7.40
C LEU A 28 5.80 10.54 -6.78
N GLY A 29 6.02 9.35 -7.36
CA GLY A 29 5.53 8.08 -6.83
C GLY A 29 4.09 7.73 -7.22
N PHE A 30 3.51 8.41 -8.22
CA PHE A 30 2.21 8.05 -8.80
C PHE A 30 2.31 7.00 -9.91
N SER A 31 3.51 6.50 -10.24
CA SER A 31 3.65 5.29 -11.05
C SER A 31 3.51 4.06 -10.14
N PRO A 32 2.40 3.30 -10.22
CA PRO A 32 2.28 2.07 -9.46
C PRO A 32 3.39 1.13 -9.92
N THR A 33 4.24 0.69 -8.98
CA THR A 33 5.15 -0.42 -9.23
C THR A 33 4.31 -1.67 -9.52
N GLN A 34 4.86 -2.61 -10.28
CA GLN A 34 4.20 -3.91 -10.45
C GLN A 34 4.02 -4.53 -9.07
N VAL A 35 2.79 -4.49 -8.55
CA VAL A 35 2.43 -5.16 -7.31
C VAL A 35 2.48 -6.65 -7.64
N LEU A 36 3.59 -7.30 -7.27
CA LEU A 36 3.64 -8.74 -7.14
C LEU A 36 2.58 -9.09 -6.10
N ALA A 37 1.39 -9.47 -6.56
CA ALA A 37 0.32 -9.99 -5.72
C ALA A 37 0.69 -11.41 -5.25
N GLU A 38 1.88 -11.56 -4.68
CA GLU A 38 2.26 -12.74 -3.94
C GLU A 38 1.45 -12.72 -2.63
N VAL A 39 0.70 -13.79 -2.40
CA VAL A 39 -0.03 -13.97 -1.16
C VAL A 39 1.01 -14.10 -0.05
N ARG A 40 1.09 -13.11 0.84
CA ARG A 40 2.00 -13.20 2.00
C ARG A 40 1.77 -14.53 2.73
N GLU A 41 2.84 -15.13 3.24
CA GLU A 41 2.71 -16.30 4.11
C GLU A 41 1.73 -16.04 5.25
N TYR A 42 1.02 -17.08 5.68
CA TYR A 42 0.05 -16.98 6.76
C TYR A 42 0.71 -16.45 8.03
N LYS A 43 0.40 -15.20 8.39
CA LYS A 43 1.07 -14.43 9.47
C LYS A 43 1.10 -15.16 10.83
N LEU A 44 0.13 -16.05 11.08
CA LEU A 44 -0.03 -16.76 12.35
C LEU A 44 0.60 -18.16 12.34
N ALA A 45 1.30 -18.55 11.28
CA ALA A 45 1.86 -19.91 11.14
C ALA A 45 2.85 -20.29 12.25
N ARG A 46 3.47 -19.31 12.91
CA ARG A 46 4.49 -19.52 13.97
C ARG A 46 4.14 -18.86 15.31
N THR A 47 2.86 -18.55 15.53
CA THR A 47 2.39 -17.97 16.81
C THR A 47 1.82 -19.06 17.72
N THR A 48 1.72 -18.77 19.01
CA THR A 48 1.03 -19.66 19.96
C THR A 48 -0.43 -19.23 20.12
N GLU A 49 -1.37 -20.14 19.90
CA GLU A 49 -2.82 -19.91 20.09
C GLU A 49 -3.23 -20.11 21.56
N THR A 50 -3.98 -19.15 22.12
CA THR A 50 -4.59 -19.23 23.46
C THR A 50 -6.08 -18.90 23.38
N ARG A 51 -6.93 -19.76 23.93
CA ARG A 51 -8.38 -19.51 24.03
C ARG A 51 -8.71 -18.60 25.22
N ASN A 52 -9.58 -17.61 25.02
CA ASN A 52 -10.08 -16.73 26.07
C ASN A 52 -11.53 -16.29 25.78
N THR A 53 -12.15 -15.58 26.72
CA THR A 53 -13.49 -14.98 26.60
C THR A 53 -13.37 -13.46 26.59
N CYS A 54 -14.12 -12.80 25.71
CA CYS A 54 -14.14 -11.35 25.59
C CYS A 54 -14.58 -10.69 26.92
N PRO A 55 -13.75 -9.80 27.52
CA PRO A 55 -14.02 -9.25 28.86
C PRO A 55 -14.91 -8.00 28.85
N TYR A 56 -15.53 -7.65 27.71
CA TYR A 56 -16.22 -6.36 27.58
C TYR A 56 -17.69 -6.41 27.98
N CYS A 57 -18.50 -7.20 27.29
CA CYS A 57 -19.94 -7.30 27.55
C CYS A 57 -20.30 -8.71 28.02
N SER A 58 -21.49 -8.85 28.61
CA SER A 58 -22.01 -10.12 29.15
C SER A 58 -22.26 -11.20 28.09
N VAL A 59 -22.12 -10.88 26.80
CA VAL A 59 -22.20 -11.85 25.70
C VAL A 59 -21.08 -12.88 25.80
N GLY A 60 -19.87 -12.48 26.21
CA GLY A 60 -18.76 -13.40 26.41
C GLY A 60 -18.30 -14.12 25.13
N CYS A 61 -18.10 -13.40 24.03
CA CYS A 61 -17.60 -14.00 22.78
C CYS A 61 -16.27 -14.75 22.99
N GLY A 62 -16.13 -15.94 22.40
CA GLY A 62 -14.87 -16.68 22.40
C GLY A 62 -13.78 -15.98 21.58
N LEU A 63 -12.57 -15.95 22.11
CA LEU A 63 -11.38 -15.34 21.48
C LEU A 63 -10.30 -16.39 21.25
N LEU A 64 -9.63 -16.30 20.09
CA LEU A 64 -8.36 -16.97 19.81
C LEU A 64 -7.27 -15.90 19.77
N MET A 65 -6.44 -15.87 20.80
CA MET A 65 -5.34 -14.92 20.93
C MET A 65 -4.06 -15.56 20.42
N TYR A 66 -3.25 -14.80 19.67
CA TYR A 66 -1.98 -15.26 19.12
C TYR A 66 -0.84 -14.41 19.66
N SER A 67 0.12 -15.04 20.33
CA SER A 67 1.33 -14.38 20.82
C SER A 67 2.57 -14.79 20.03
N LEU A 68 3.50 -13.86 19.89
CA LEU A 68 4.84 -14.11 19.36
C LEU A 68 5.81 -14.31 20.53
N GLY A 69 6.74 -15.28 20.44
CA GLY A 69 7.79 -15.47 21.45
C GLY A 69 7.37 -16.22 22.73
N ASP A 70 8.12 -15.98 23.81
CA ASP A 70 8.09 -16.64 25.14
C ASP A 70 6.84 -16.39 26.00
N LYS A 71 5.73 -15.96 25.37
CA LYS A 71 4.47 -15.54 26.01
C LYS A 71 4.55 -14.24 26.82
N ALA A 72 5.65 -13.47 26.71
CA ALA A 72 5.72 -12.13 27.29
C ALA A 72 4.88 -11.12 26.51
N LYS A 73 4.30 -10.13 27.21
CA LYS A 73 3.41 -9.11 26.61
C LYS A 73 4.11 -8.17 25.61
N ASN A 74 5.44 -8.09 25.61
CA ASN A 74 6.23 -7.11 24.84
C ASN A 74 7.47 -7.74 24.16
N ALA A 75 7.36 -8.95 23.62
CA ALA A 75 8.46 -9.51 22.83
C ALA A 75 8.61 -8.70 21.52
N PRO A 76 9.84 -8.28 21.14
CA PRO A 76 10.09 -7.67 19.84
C PRO A 76 9.79 -8.68 18.73
N ALA A 77 9.35 -8.16 17.58
CA ALA A 77 9.00 -8.95 16.40
C ALA A 77 10.21 -9.65 15.77
#